data_AF-A0A7R9YXJ2-F1
#
_entry.id   AF-A0A7R9YXJ2-F1
#
_cell.length_a   1.000
_cell.length_b   1.000
_cell.length_c   1.000
_cell.angle_alpha   90.00
_cell.angle_beta   90.00
_cell.angle_gamma   90.00
#
_symmetry.space_group_name_H-M   'P 1'
#
loop_
_entity.id
_entity.type
_entity.pdbx_description
1 polymer ?
#
loop_
_entity_poly.entity_id
_entity_poly.type
_entity_poly.pdbx_seq_one_letter_code
_entity_poly.pdbx_strand_id
1 'polypeptide(L)'
;RRYKSENGNCRVPSRYPANPELGVWVGTQRTQYRLYQRQKEAGSNGVGVVQSSAMNEERVRQLEELGFVWALRASADCSWKKRIVELKNFKAEHGHCNPRHSKLGAWAAGQRDQYRLFKERKPSTLDNEKISELDELGFQWILWDTAVGE
;
A
#
# COMPACT_ATOMS: atom_id res chain seq x y z
N ARG A 1 8.90 24.80 -6.45
CA ARG A 1 10.34 24.97 -6.72
C ARG A 1 11.08 25.53 -5.50
N ARG A 2 10.61 26.62 -4.86
CA ARG A 2 11.20 27.19 -3.62
C ARG A 2 11.48 26.17 -2.51
N TYR A 3 10.48 25.38 -2.12
CA TYR A 3 10.65 24.30 -1.11
C TYR A 3 11.79 23.32 -1.45
N LYS A 4 11.96 22.93 -2.72
CA LYS A 4 13.03 22.00 -3.15
C LYS A 4 14.41 22.63 -2.96
N SER A 5 14.52 23.94 -3.19
CA SER A 5 15.76 24.69 -2.99
C SER A 5 16.12 24.83 -1.52
N GLU A 6 15.12 25.02 -0.65
CA GLU A 6 15.32 25.22 0.79
C GLU A 6 15.55 23.89 1.54
N ASN A 7 14.90 22.80 1.11
CA ASN A 7 14.89 21.53 1.85
C ASN A 7 15.66 20.40 1.14
N GLY A 8 16.18 20.64 -0.07
CA GLY A 8 16.88 19.65 -0.88
C GLY A 8 16.01 18.49 -1.39
N ASN A 9 14.69 18.53 -1.16
CA ASN A 9 13.75 17.48 -1.55
C ASN A 9 12.35 18.05 -1.78
N CYS A 10 11.47 17.25 -2.41
CA CYS A 10 10.06 17.60 -2.65
C CYS A 10 9.09 16.88 -1.69
N ARG A 11 9.56 16.44 -0.51
CA ARG A 11 8.76 15.74 0.49
C ARG A 11 8.02 16.71 1.40
N VAL A 12 7.20 17.59 0.81
CA VAL A 12 6.41 18.56 1.57
C VAL A 12 5.39 17.83 2.45
N PRO A 13 5.41 18.00 3.78
CA PRO A 13 4.40 17.46 4.68
C PRO A 13 3.01 18.04 4.38
N SER A 14 1.95 17.27 4.63
CA SER A 14 0.58 17.78 4.49
C SER A 14 0.25 18.91 5.48
N ARG A 15 0.90 18.91 6.65
CA ARG A 15 0.86 20.00 7.64
C ARG A 15 2.21 20.69 7.65
N TYR A 16 2.46 21.56 6.67
CA TYR A 16 3.71 22.30 6.57
C TYR A 16 3.56 23.67 7.26
N PRO A 17 4.20 23.91 8.43
CA PRO A 17 3.93 25.12 9.22
C PRO A 17 4.41 26.41 8.56
N ALA A 18 5.52 26.35 7.82
CA ALA A 18 6.10 27.53 7.17
C ALA A 18 5.32 27.97 5.92
N ASN A 19 4.51 27.07 5.34
CA ASN A 19 3.54 27.42 4.30
C ASN A 19 2.37 26.42 4.33
N PRO A 20 1.33 26.69 5.15
CA PRO A 20 0.18 25.80 5.31
C PRO A 20 -0.59 25.58 4.00
N GLU A 21 -0.69 26.61 3.16
CA GLU A 21 -1.36 26.53 1.85
C GLU A 21 -0.67 25.53 0.92
N LEU A 22 0.66 25.55 0.91
CA LEU A 22 1.46 24.59 0.16
C LEU A 22 1.24 23.16 0.70
N GLY A 23 1.18 22.98 2.03
CA GLY A 23 0.88 21.69 2.65
C GLY A 23 -0.48 21.14 2.26
N VAL A 24 -1.52 21.97 2.29
CA VAL A 24 -2.88 21.63 1.85
C VAL A 24 -2.89 21.30 0.36
N TRP A 25 -2.29 22.14 -0.48
CA TRP A 25 -2.23 21.92 -1.93
C TRP A 25 -1.54 20.60 -2.28
N VAL A 26 -0.40 20.30 -1.64
CA VAL A 26 0.30 19.02 -1.79
C VAL A 26 -0.60 17.86 -1.35
N GLY A 27 -1.31 17.99 -0.24
CA GLY A 27 -2.30 17.00 0.22
C GLY A 27 -3.38 16.73 -0.83
N THR A 28 -3.95 17.79 -1.42
CA THR A 28 -4.93 17.70 -2.51
C THR A 28 -4.37 17.01 -3.73
N GLN A 29 -3.13 17.33 -4.17
CA GLN A 29 -2.50 16.68 -5.31
C GLN A 29 -2.34 15.17 -5.08
N ARG A 30 -1.92 14.75 -3.89
CA ARG A 30 -1.75 13.32 -3.55
C ARG A 30 -3.08 12.57 -3.52
N THR A 31 -4.16 13.20 -3.06
CA THR A 31 -5.49 12.59 -3.09
C THR A 31 -6.01 12.45 -4.52
N GLN A 32 -5.86 13.49 -5.34
CA GLN A 32 -6.26 13.46 -6.75
C GLN A 32 -5.48 12.39 -7.53
N TYR A 33 -4.17 12.27 -7.32
CA TYR A 33 -3.36 11.24 -7.97
C TYR A 33 -3.79 9.81 -7.62
N ARG A 34 -4.16 9.54 -6.35
CA ARG A 34 -4.69 8.22 -5.95
C ARG A 34 -6.00 7.88 -6.67
N LEU A 35 -6.89 8.85 -6.81
CA LEU A 35 -8.14 8.67 -7.57
C LEU A 35 -7.84 8.41 -9.06
N TYR A 36 -6.89 9.15 -9.63
CA TYR A 36 -6.45 8.96 -11.02
C TYR A 36 -5.87 7.56 -11.26
N GLN A 37 -5.01 7.07 -10.37
CA GLN A 37 -4.46 5.71 -10.48
C GLN A 37 -5.55 4.64 -10.40
N ARG A 38 -6.47 4.76 -9.44
CA ARG A 38 -7.62 3.85 -9.32
C ARG A 38 -8.49 3.86 -10.57
N GLN A 39 -8.73 5.03 -11.16
CA GLN A 39 -9.50 5.17 -12.39
C GLN A 39 -8.80 4.52 -13.58
N LYS A 40 -7.48 4.64 -13.67
CA LYS A 40 -6.66 4.01 -14.72
C LYS A 40 -6.66 2.49 -14.60
N GLU A 41 -6.61 1.96 -13.37
CA GLU A 41 -6.62 0.53 -13.08
C GLU A 41 -8.01 -0.12 -13.29
N ALA A 42 -9.10 0.60 -13.00
CA ALA A 42 -10.46 0.07 -13.14
C ALA A 42 -10.96 -0.08 -14.59
N GLY A 43 -10.24 0.49 -15.58
CA GLY A 43 -10.65 0.48 -16.99
C GLY A 43 -12.00 1.17 -17.26
N SER A 44 -12.44 1.18 -18.51
CA SER A 44 -13.66 1.90 -18.95
C SER A 44 -14.98 1.29 -18.44
N ASN A 45 -14.94 0.16 -17.71
CA ASN A 45 -16.13 -0.57 -17.24
C ASN A 45 -16.38 -0.44 -15.73
N GLY A 46 -15.74 0.51 -15.05
CA GLY A 46 -15.90 0.74 -13.61
C GLY A 46 -17.28 1.26 -13.20
N VAL A 47 -18.28 0.38 -13.19
CA VAL A 47 -19.55 0.58 -12.47
C VAL A 47 -19.21 0.74 -10.98
N GLY A 48 -19.19 1.98 -10.50
CA GLY A 48 -18.98 2.29 -9.07
C GLY A 48 -17.93 3.37 -8.74
N VAL A 49 -17.29 4.02 -9.72
CA VAL A 49 -16.41 5.16 -9.40
C VAL A 49 -17.26 6.41 -9.08
N VAL A 50 -17.56 6.62 -7.80
CA VAL A 50 -18.36 7.76 -7.31
C VAL A 50 -17.58 9.10 -7.37
N GLN A 51 -16.25 9.06 -7.53
CA GLN A 51 -15.41 10.26 -7.63
C GLN A 51 -14.38 10.15 -8.76
N SER A 52 -14.50 11.00 -9.78
CA SER A 52 -13.51 11.18 -10.84
C SER A 52 -12.37 12.09 -10.39
N SER A 53 -11.15 11.83 -10.85
CA SER A 53 -10.03 12.72 -10.59
C SER A 53 -10.04 13.90 -11.55
N ALA A 54 -9.72 15.10 -11.05
CA ALA A 54 -9.39 16.26 -11.87
C ALA A 54 -7.92 16.26 -12.35
N MET A 55 -7.18 15.18 -12.06
CA MET A 55 -5.79 14.99 -12.49
C MET A 55 -5.75 14.48 -13.93
N ASN A 56 -4.84 15.01 -14.74
CA ASN A 56 -4.57 14.54 -16.10
C ASN A 56 -3.09 14.13 -16.26
N GLU A 57 -2.78 13.41 -17.34
CA GLU A 57 -1.43 12.89 -17.60
C GLU A 57 -0.36 13.97 -17.66
N GLU A 58 -0.67 15.11 -18.29
CA GLU A 58 0.26 16.23 -18.41
C GLU A 58 0.63 16.81 -17.05
N ARG A 59 -0.35 17.01 -16.16
CA ARG A 59 -0.11 17.51 -14.80
C ARG A 59 0.68 16.49 -13.96
N VAL A 60 0.45 15.20 -14.15
CA VAL A 60 1.25 14.15 -13.50
C VAL A 60 2.70 14.26 -13.95
N ARG A 61 2.94 14.31 -15.26
CA ARG A 61 4.27 14.39 -15.86
C ARG A 61 5.05 15.61 -15.36
N GLN A 62 4.43 16.79 -15.34
CA GLN A 62 5.06 18.02 -14.85
C GLN A 62 5.47 17.91 -13.38
N LEU A 63 4.66 17.26 -12.55
CA LEU A 63 4.98 17.06 -11.13
C LEU A 63 6.08 16.01 -10.94
N GLU A 64 6.11 14.96 -11.75
CA GLU A 64 7.19 13.96 -11.75
C GLU A 64 8.53 14.55 -12.18
N GLU A 65 8.55 15.41 -13.21
CA GLU A 65 9.76 16.12 -13.65
C GLU A 65 10.33 17.03 -12.55
N LEU A 66 9.46 17.61 -11.73
CA LEU A 66 9.88 18.39 -10.56
C LEU A 66 10.40 17.51 -9.40
N GLY A 67 10.25 16.19 -9.50
CA GLY A 67 10.58 15.20 -8.47
C GLY A 67 9.55 15.14 -7.35
N PHE A 68 8.28 15.46 -7.64
CA PHE A 68 7.21 15.48 -6.65
C PHE A 68 6.95 14.07 -6.08
N VAL A 69 6.88 13.99 -4.75
CA VAL A 69 6.64 12.72 -4.07
C VAL A 69 5.14 12.56 -3.79
N TRP A 70 4.49 11.74 -4.62
CA TRP A 70 3.06 11.42 -4.53
C TRP A 70 2.67 10.69 -3.24
N ALA A 71 3.60 9.93 -2.66
CA ALA A 71 3.37 9.15 -1.45
C ALA A 71 4.53 9.36 -0.46
N LEU A 72 4.30 10.16 0.59
CA LEU A 72 5.30 10.34 1.66
C LEU A 72 5.45 9.11 2.55
N ARG A 73 4.36 8.37 2.67
CA ARG A 73 4.32 7.02 3.21
C ARG A 73 3.86 6.14 2.06
N ALA A 74 4.51 5.00 1.85
CA ALA A 74 4.06 4.04 0.84
C ALA A 74 2.54 3.84 1.01
N SER A 75 1.78 3.93 -0.09
CA SER A 75 0.36 3.58 -0.05
C SER A 75 0.21 2.17 0.50
N ALA A 76 -0.94 1.84 1.10
CA ALA A 76 -1.19 0.48 1.60
C ALA A 76 -0.91 -0.57 0.52
N ASP A 77 -1.23 -0.26 -0.75
CA ASP A 77 -0.97 -1.14 -1.91
C ASP A 77 0.52 -1.21 -2.28
N CYS A 78 1.26 -0.10 -2.24
CA CYS A 78 2.72 -0.13 -2.39
C CYS A 78 3.40 -0.88 -1.24
N SER A 79 2.86 -0.75 -0.03
CA SER A 79 3.26 -1.50 1.16
C SER A 79 2.99 -3.00 0.96
N TRP A 80 1.81 -3.36 0.45
CA TRP A 80 1.41 -4.74 0.18
C TRP A 80 2.33 -5.39 -0.86
N LYS A 81 2.43 -4.79 -2.06
CA LYS A 81 3.29 -5.30 -3.15
C LYS A 81 4.73 -5.49 -2.68
N LYS A 82 5.27 -4.52 -1.92
CA LYS A 82 6.61 -4.63 -1.34
C LYS A 82 6.73 -5.80 -0.36
N ARG A 83 5.76 -5.98 0.53
CA ARG A 83 5.76 -7.06 1.53
C ARG A 83 5.63 -8.43 0.89
N ILE A 84 4.83 -8.54 -0.17
CA ILE A 84 4.72 -9.77 -0.96
C ILE A 84 6.07 -10.13 -1.59
N VAL A 85 6.78 -9.17 -2.20
CA VAL A 85 8.12 -9.41 -2.76
C VAL A 85 9.11 -9.83 -1.67
N GLU A 86 9.12 -9.15 -0.52
CA GLU A 86 9.95 -9.54 0.62
C GLU A 86 9.62 -10.96 1.11
N LEU A 87 8.35 -11.35 1.13
CA LEU A 87 7.91 -12.69 1.52
C LEU A 87 8.28 -13.76 0.49
N LYS A 88 8.18 -13.45 -0.82
CA LYS A 88 8.64 -14.31 -1.92
C LYS A 88 10.13 -14.63 -1.78
N ASN A 89 10.94 -13.61 -1.55
CA ASN A 89 12.39 -13.76 -1.36
C ASN A 89 12.68 -14.59 -0.10
N PHE A 90 12.01 -14.29 1.01
CA PHE A 90 12.17 -15.04 2.24
C PHE A 90 11.81 -16.52 2.07
N LYS A 91 10.73 -16.84 1.33
CA LYS A 91 10.37 -18.23 1.00
C LYS A 91 11.45 -18.91 0.17
N ALA A 92 12.04 -18.22 -0.81
CA ALA A 92 13.11 -18.77 -1.64
C ALA A 92 14.37 -19.11 -0.81
N GLU A 93 14.68 -18.29 0.21
CA GLU A 93 15.83 -18.48 1.08
C GLU A 93 15.61 -19.54 2.18
N HIS A 94 14.41 -19.57 2.78
CA HIS A 94 14.14 -20.38 3.98
C HIS A 94 13.17 -21.55 3.74
N GLY A 95 12.54 -21.64 2.56
CA GLY A 95 11.57 -22.67 2.21
C GLY A 95 10.16 -22.47 2.80
N HIS A 96 9.94 -21.43 3.62
CA HIS A 96 8.65 -21.17 4.27
C HIS A 96 8.31 -19.67 4.35
N CYS A 97 7.02 -19.34 4.48
CA CYS A 97 6.51 -17.97 4.57
C CYS A 97 6.33 -17.48 6.02
N ASN A 98 7.27 -17.83 6.90
CA ASN A 98 7.18 -17.49 8.34
C ASN A 98 8.42 -16.78 8.88
N PRO A 99 8.63 -15.50 8.51
CA PRO A 99 9.81 -14.73 8.89
C PRO A 99 9.77 -14.26 10.34
N ARG A 100 10.15 -15.14 11.28
CA ARG A 100 10.13 -14.85 12.72
C ARG A 100 11.02 -13.64 13.09
N HIS A 101 10.67 -12.95 14.17
CA HIS A 101 11.45 -11.85 14.78
C HIS A 101 11.89 -10.73 13.80
N SER A 102 11.04 -10.40 12.83
CA SER A 102 11.34 -9.37 11.83
C SER A 102 10.14 -8.46 11.57
N LYS A 103 10.37 -7.32 10.90
CA LYS A 103 9.27 -6.44 10.42
C LYS A 103 8.32 -7.18 9.48
N LEU A 104 8.85 -8.13 8.70
CA LEU A 104 8.06 -8.98 7.82
C LEU A 104 7.25 -10.01 8.62
N GLY A 105 7.80 -10.51 9.74
CA GLY A 105 7.10 -11.41 10.67
C GLY A 105 5.94 -10.74 11.39
N ALA A 106 6.14 -9.53 11.88
CA ALA A 106 5.06 -8.73 12.46
C ALA A 106 3.96 -8.44 11.43
N TRP A 107 4.35 -8.14 10.18
CA TRP A 107 3.40 -7.97 9.09
C TRP A 107 2.62 -9.26 8.78
N ALA A 108 3.30 -10.41 8.71
CA ALA A 108 2.69 -11.72 8.50
C ALA A 108 1.72 -12.10 9.62
N ALA A 109 2.08 -11.87 10.88
CA ALA A 109 1.18 -12.07 12.01
C ALA A 109 -0.09 -11.20 11.89
N GLY A 110 0.07 -9.93 11.52
CA GLY A 110 -1.06 -9.05 11.23
C GLY A 110 -1.97 -9.56 10.11
N GLN A 111 -1.43 -10.20 9.07
CA GLN A 111 -2.26 -10.79 8.02
C GLN A 111 -3.10 -11.96 8.54
N ARG A 112 -2.55 -12.79 9.43
CA ARG A 112 -3.32 -13.88 10.07
C ARG A 112 -4.49 -13.34 10.90
N ASP A 113 -4.28 -12.23 11.61
CA ASP A 113 -5.36 -11.55 12.34
C ASP A 113 -6.44 -11.01 11.41
N GLN A 114 -6.04 -10.35 10.31
CA GLN A 114 -6.98 -9.84 9.31
C GLN A 114 -7.76 -10.98 8.63
N TYR A 115 -7.13 -12.14 8.42
CA TYR A 115 -7.78 -13.30 7.83
C TYR A 115 -8.81 -13.91 8.78
N ARG A 116 -8.50 -14.00 10.07
CA ARG A 116 -9.48 -14.38 11.09
C ARG A 116 -10.69 -13.44 11.10
N LEU A 117 -10.47 -12.11 11.08
CA LEU A 117 -11.56 -11.14 10.98
C LEU A 117 -12.40 -11.34 9.72
N PHE A 118 -11.75 -11.58 8.58
CA PHE A 118 -12.42 -11.88 7.31
C PHE A 118 -13.29 -13.15 7.42
N LYS A 119 -12.78 -14.23 8.01
CA LYS A 119 -13.52 -15.48 8.25
C LYS A 119 -14.72 -15.30 9.18
N GLU A 120 -14.59 -14.42 10.18
CA GLU A 120 -15.67 -14.06 11.12
C GLU A 120 -16.67 -13.04 10.53
N ARG A 121 -16.54 -12.67 9.25
CA ARG A 121 -17.35 -11.62 8.57
C ARG A 121 -17.29 -10.26 9.28
N LYS A 122 -16.19 -9.98 9.96
CA LYS A 122 -15.90 -8.67 10.56
C LYS A 122 -15.15 -7.78 9.55
N PRO A 123 -15.14 -6.45 9.75
CA PRO A 123 -14.33 -5.56 8.93
C PRO A 123 -12.86 -5.99 8.91
N SER A 124 -12.32 -6.20 7.71
CA SER A 124 -10.94 -6.63 7.47
C SER A 124 -10.35 -5.82 6.33
N THR A 125 -9.03 -5.62 6.36
CA THR A 125 -8.29 -5.00 5.26
C THR A 125 -7.89 -6.01 4.17
N LEU A 126 -8.11 -7.31 4.40
CA LEU A 126 -7.94 -8.35 3.40
C LEU A 126 -9.17 -8.45 2.52
N ASP A 127 -8.94 -8.44 1.22
CA ASP A 127 -9.90 -8.79 0.18
C ASP A 127 -9.52 -10.16 -0.42
N ASN A 128 -10.37 -10.70 -1.28
CA ASN A 128 -10.15 -12.01 -1.91
C ASN A 128 -8.86 -12.04 -2.74
N GLU A 129 -8.48 -10.93 -3.38
CA GLU A 129 -7.27 -10.85 -4.21
C GLU A 129 -6.01 -10.99 -3.34
N LYS A 130 -5.96 -10.27 -2.21
CA LYS A 130 -4.86 -10.35 -1.25
C LYS A 130 -4.74 -11.73 -0.59
N ILE A 131 -5.87 -12.39 -0.36
CA ILE A 131 -5.88 -13.77 0.17
C ILE A 131 -5.31 -14.72 -0.87
N SER A 132 -5.78 -14.64 -2.12
CA SER A 132 -5.29 -15.48 -3.23
C SER A 132 -3.78 -15.33 -3.42
N GLU A 133 -3.26 -14.10 -3.38
CA GLU A 133 -1.82 -13.85 -3.56
C GLU A 133 -0.96 -14.46 -2.44
N LEU A 134 -1.48 -14.52 -1.21
CA LEU A 134 -0.80 -15.20 -0.09
C LEU A 134 -0.93 -16.72 -0.16
N ASP A 135 -2.09 -17.23 -0.62
CA ASP A 135 -2.32 -18.66 -0.82
C ASP A 135 -1.39 -19.25 -1.89
N GLU A 136 -1.19 -18.55 -3.01
CA GLU A 136 -0.24 -18.92 -4.06
C GLU A 136 1.21 -19.01 -3.54
N LEU A 137 1.54 -18.22 -2.51
CA LEU A 137 2.83 -18.29 -1.84
C LEU A 137 2.92 -19.42 -0.82
N GLY A 138 1.86 -20.18 -0.58
CA GLY A 138 1.81 -21.19 0.49
C GLY A 138 1.91 -20.53 1.86
N PHE A 139 1.32 -19.35 2.04
CA PHE A 139 1.29 -18.67 3.32
C PHE A 139 0.46 -19.47 4.34
N GLN A 140 1.08 -19.78 5.48
CA GLN A 140 0.40 -20.47 6.57
C GLN A 140 -0.42 -19.49 7.40
N TRP A 141 -1.74 -19.48 7.18
CA TRP A 141 -2.71 -18.67 7.94
C TRP A 141 -2.85 -19.11 9.40
N ILE A 142 -2.62 -20.40 9.64
CA ILE A 142 -2.73 -21.06 10.93
C ILE A 142 -1.39 -21.72 11.24
N LEU A 143 -0.84 -21.47 12.44
CA LEU A 143 0.48 -21.95 12.86
C LEU A 143 0.43 -23.06 13.92
N TRP A 144 -0.73 -23.63 14.23
CA TRP A 144 -0.81 -24.70 15.22
C TRP A 144 -0.18 -25.97 14.66
N ASP A 145 0.86 -26.45 15.35
CA ASP A 145 1.09 -27.88 15.47
C ASP A 145 0.17 -28.37 16.59
N THR A 146 -0.84 -29.15 16.21
CA THR A 146 -1.39 -30.17 17.09
C THR A 146 -1.65 -31.35 16.18
N ALA A 147 -0.61 -32.16 15.98
CA ALA A 147 -0.78 -33.59 16.18
C ALA A 147 -1.56 -33.81 17.49
N VAL A 148 -2.89 -33.81 17.41
CA VAL A 148 -3.69 -34.49 18.41
C VAL A 148 -3.55 -35.94 18.01
N GLY A 149 -2.69 -36.65 18.75
CA GLY A 149 -2.59 -38.09 18.68
C GLY A 149 -3.97 -38.71 18.86
N GLU A 150 -4.14 -39.79 18.11
CA GLU A 150 -5.20 -40.79 18.23
C GLU A 150 -5.47 -41.20 19.69
#